data_AF-A0A524HFX3-F1
#
_entry.id   AF-A0A524HFX3-F1
#
_cell.length_a   1.000
_cell.length_b   1.000
_cell.length_c   1.000
_cell.angle_alpha   90.00
_cell.angle_beta   90.00
_cell.angle_gamma   90.00
#
_symmetry.space_group_name_H-M   'P 1'
#
loop_
_entity.id
_entity.type
_entity.pdbx_description
1 polymer ?
#
loop_
_entity_poly.entity_id
_entity_poly.type
_entity_poly.pdbx_seq_one_letter_code
_entity_poly.pdbx_strand_id
1 'polypeptide(L)'
;MEQEHSLGKLIVEENNSLARDQLVRSNLRLVVNIAKKYANKSVGLGDLIEEGNLGLIRAVDYFDPDRGTRFSTYAAWWIKQSI
;
A
#
# COMPACT_ATOMS: atom_id res chain seq x y z
N MET A 1 6.58 -9.66 8.17
CA MET A 1 7.22 -8.79 9.17
C MET A 1 8.68 -8.59 8.88
N GLU A 2 9.53 -9.61 8.99
CA GLU A 2 10.99 -9.43 8.76
C GLU A 2 11.33 -8.90 7.35
N GLN A 3 10.72 -9.46 6.30
CA GLN A 3 10.90 -8.96 4.92
C GLN A 3 10.28 -7.57 4.69
N GLU A 4 9.14 -7.25 5.29
CA GLU A 4 8.50 -5.93 5.14
C GLU A 4 9.35 -4.85 5.82
N HIS A 5 9.94 -5.20 6.96
CA HIS A 5 10.83 -4.35 7.73
C HIS A 5 12.14 -4.09 6.98
N SER A 6 12.76 -5.11 6.40
CA SER A 6 14.00 -4.94 5.62
C SER A 6 13.76 -4.09 4.37
N LEU A 7 12.66 -4.31 3.65
CA LEU A 7 12.28 -3.47 2.50
C LEU A 7 12.02 -2.03 2.94
N GLY A 8 11.28 -1.83 4.04
CA GLY A 8 11.03 -0.49 4.60
C GLY A 8 12.31 0.25 4.93
N LYS A 9 13.30 -0.41 5.54
CA LYS A 9 14.60 0.20 5.83
C LYS A 9 15.35 0.62 4.57
N LEU A 10 15.43 -0.24 3.56
CA LEU A 10 16.07 0.11 2.29
C LEU A 10 15.40 1.29 1.59
N ILE A 11 14.08 1.42 1.72
CA ILE A 11 13.33 2.56 1.16
C ILE A 11 13.68 3.85 1.90
N VAL A 12 13.70 3.83 3.24
CA VAL A 12 13.95 5.02 4.06
C VAL A 12 15.42 5.45 4.04
N GLU A 13 16.35 4.50 4.12
CA GLU A 13 17.79 4.78 4.26
C GLU A 13 18.47 5.05 2.91
N GLU A 14 18.08 4.32 1.86
CA GLU A 14 18.78 4.34 0.56
C GLU A 14 17.91 4.85 -0.61
N ASN A 15 16.64 5.21 -0.35
CA ASN A 15 15.66 5.53 -1.40
C ASN A 15 15.58 4.43 -2.48
N ASN A 16 15.66 3.17 -2.05
CA ASN A 16 15.81 2.02 -2.94
C ASN A 16 14.52 1.76 -3.74
N SER A 17 14.56 2.05 -5.04
CA SER A 17 13.40 1.92 -5.94
C SER A 17 12.95 0.47 -6.15
N LEU A 18 13.87 -0.50 -6.09
CA LEU A 18 13.54 -1.92 -6.20
C LEU A 18 12.79 -2.40 -4.95
N ALA A 19 13.25 -1.99 -3.76
CA ALA A 19 12.57 -2.31 -2.51
C ALA A 19 11.15 -1.70 -2.49
N ARG A 20 11.01 -0.48 -3.00
CA ARG A 20 9.73 0.21 -3.17
C ARG A 20 8.79 -0.57 -4.09
N ASP A 21 9.23 -0.91 -5.29
CA ASP A 21 8.44 -1.66 -6.27
C ASP A 21 8.03 -3.04 -5.72
N GLN A 22 8.95 -3.72 -5.04
CA GLN A 22 8.66 -4.99 -4.38
C GLN A 22 7.59 -4.85 -3.30
N LEU A 23 7.70 -3.85 -2.43
CA LEU A 23 6.74 -3.62 -1.35
C LEU A 23 5.34 -3.27 -1.91
N VAL A 24 5.27 -2.47 -2.97
CA VAL A 24 4.00 -2.19 -3.68
C VAL A 24 3.42 -3.47 -4.27
N ARG A 25 4.20 -4.22 -5.07
CA ARG A 25 3.72 -5.44 -5.77
C ARG A 25 3.20 -6.50 -4.81
N SER A 26 3.89 -6.71 -3.69
CA SER A 26 3.46 -7.65 -2.66
C SER A 26 2.10 -7.31 -2.04
N ASN A 27 1.62 -6.06 -2.17
CA ASN A 27 0.40 -5.56 -1.54
C ASN A 27 -0.74 -5.21 -2.51
N LEU A 28 -0.60 -5.43 -3.82
CA LEU A 28 -1.68 -5.16 -4.78
C LEU A 28 -2.99 -5.91 -4.47
N ARG A 29 -2.90 -7.13 -3.93
CA ARG A 29 -4.09 -7.91 -3.51
C ARG A 29 -4.87 -7.24 -2.37
N LEU A 30 -4.18 -6.49 -1.49
CA LEU A 30 -4.84 -5.74 -0.42
C LEU A 30 -5.72 -4.63 -1.00
N VAL A 31 -5.23 -3.91 -2.02
CA VAL A 31 -6.01 -2.87 -2.72
C VAL A 31 -7.29 -3.46 -3.29
N VAL A 32 -7.19 -4.55 -4.04
CA VAL A 32 -8.37 -5.23 -4.62
C VAL A 32 -9.36 -5.67 -3.54
N ASN A 33 -8.87 -6.22 -2.43
CA ASN A 33 -9.72 -6.67 -1.32
C ASN A 33 -10.44 -5.51 -0.61
N ILE A 34 -9.83 -4.33 -0.53
CA ILE A 34 -10.44 -3.12 0.04
C ILE A 34 -11.42 -2.53 -0.98
N ALA A 35 -11.00 -2.26 -2.21
CA ALA A 35 -11.81 -1.66 -3.26
C ALA A 35 -13.13 -2.43 -3.53
N LYS A 36 -13.09 -3.77 -3.50
CA LYS A 36 -14.30 -4.62 -3.62
C LYS A 36 -15.39 -4.30 -2.60
N LYS A 37 -15.05 -3.75 -1.43
CA LYS A 37 -16.02 -3.39 -0.38
C LYS A 37 -16.71 -2.04 -0.66
N TYR A 38 -16.12 -1.21 -1.52
CA TYR A 38 -16.62 0.12 -1.86
C TYR A 38 -17.25 0.16 -3.27
N ALA A 39 -17.05 -0.90 -4.07
CA ALA A 39 -17.71 -1.08 -5.35
C ALA A 39 -19.23 -1.00 -5.21
N ASN A 40 -19.84 -0.08 -5.96
CA ASN A 40 -21.27 0.16 -6.00
C ASN A 40 -21.71 0.44 -7.45
N LYS A 41 -22.97 0.84 -7.66
CA LYS A 41 -23.48 1.06 -9.02
C LYS A 41 -22.89 2.29 -9.74
N SER A 42 -22.35 3.26 -9.00
CA SER A 42 -21.88 4.54 -9.56
C SER A 42 -20.38 4.59 -9.85
N VAL A 43 -19.57 3.80 -9.16
CA VAL A 43 -18.11 3.77 -9.39
C VAL A 43 -17.66 2.36 -9.70
N GLY A 44 -16.93 2.21 -10.81
CA GLY A 44 -16.43 0.93 -11.28
C GLY A 44 -15.34 0.38 -10.36
N LEU A 45 -15.25 -0.95 -10.24
CA LEU A 45 -14.19 -1.59 -9.45
C LEU A 45 -12.79 -1.24 -9.97
N GLY A 46 -12.64 -1.01 -11.28
CA GLY A 46 -11.37 -0.58 -11.89
C GLY A 46 -10.90 0.76 -11.33
N ASP A 47 -11.77 1.77 -11.34
CA ASP A 47 -11.47 3.12 -10.86
C ASP A 47 -11.06 3.10 -9.37
N LEU A 48 -11.80 2.37 -8.53
CA LEU A 48 -11.49 2.21 -7.11
C LEU A 48 -10.13 1.51 -6.88
N ILE A 49 -9.75 0.59 -7.76
CA ILE A 49 -8.43 -0.07 -7.70
C ILE A 49 -7.34 0.92 -8.10
N GLU A 50 -7.53 1.73 -9.14
CA GLU A 50 -6.57 2.75 -9.57
C GLU A 50 -6.33 3.78 -8.46
N GLU A 51 -7.40 4.34 -7.90
CA GLU A 51 -7.34 5.27 -6.76
C GLU A 51 -6.71 4.61 -5.53
N GLY A 52 -7.10 3.38 -5.21
CA GLY A 52 -6.53 2.60 -4.13
C GLY A 52 -5.04 2.30 -4.32
N ASN A 53 -4.57 2.10 -5.56
CA ASN A 53 -3.15 1.93 -5.87
C ASN A 53 -2.36 3.22 -5.60
N LEU A 54 -2.93 4.40 -5.91
CA LEU A 54 -2.32 5.69 -5.52
C LEU A 54 -2.22 5.83 -3.99
N GLY A 55 -3.22 5.34 -3.26
CA GLY A 55 -3.17 5.24 -1.80
C GLY A 55 -2.06 4.31 -1.29
N LEU A 56 -1.93 3.13 -1.89
CA LEU A 56 -0.88 2.17 -1.55
C LEU A 56 0.53 2.74 -1.80
N ILE A 57 0.72 3.40 -2.94
CA ILE A 57 1.99 4.04 -3.32
C ILE A 57 2.37 5.10 -2.28
N ARG A 58 1.42 5.96 -1.89
CA ARG A 58 1.62 6.94 -0.80
C ARG A 58 1.95 6.25 0.52
N ALA A 59 1.27 5.15 0.86
CA ALA A 59 1.59 4.40 2.07
C ALA A 59 3.03 3.90 2.09
N VAL A 60 3.58 3.47 0.95
CA VAL A 60 4.99 3.05 0.87
C VAL A 60 5.93 4.23 1.12
N ASP A 61 5.64 5.40 0.57
CA ASP A 61 6.51 6.58 0.69
C ASP A 61 6.61 7.10 2.14
N TYR A 62 5.57 6.89 2.96
CA TYR A 62 5.51 7.37 4.34
C TYR A 62 5.57 6.25 5.38
N PHE A 63 5.82 5.01 4.97
CA PHE A 63 5.88 3.89 5.90
C PHE A 63 7.14 3.96 6.77
N ASP A 64 6.93 3.87 8.07
CA ASP A 64 7.98 3.81 9.09
C ASP A 64 8.08 2.37 9.62
N PRO A 65 9.13 1.61 9.24
CA PRO A 65 9.27 0.20 9.64
C PRO A 65 9.55 0.04 11.15
N ASP A 66 10.09 1.05 11.82
CA ASP A 66 10.51 0.97 13.22
C ASP A 66 9.32 1.14 14.20
N ARG A 67 8.15 1.56 13.71
CA ARG A 67 6.91 1.67 14.52
C ARG A 67 6.28 0.33 14.91
N GLY A 68 6.81 -0.79 14.42
CA GLY A 68 6.34 -2.14 14.78
C GLY A 68 4.95 -2.52 14.24
N THR A 69 4.31 -1.65 13.46
CA THR A 69 3.03 -1.95 12.81
C THR A 69 3.26 -2.67 11.47
N ARG A 70 2.43 -3.67 11.17
CA ARG A 70 2.41 -4.31 9.85
C ARG A 70 2.14 -3.27 8.76
N PHE A 71 2.91 -3.33 7.67
CA PHE A 71 2.69 -2.46 6.51
C PHE A 71 1.25 -2.56 5.99
N SER A 72 0.68 -3.76 5.90
CA SER A 72 -0.70 -3.96 5.44
C SER A 72 -1.75 -3.25 6.30
N THR A 73 -1.52 -3.15 7.61
CA THR A 73 -2.40 -2.39 8.53
C THR A 73 -2.30 -0.90 8.25
N TYR A 74 -1.09 -0.37 8.08
CA TYR A 74 -0.84 1.03 7.76
C TYR A 74 -1.41 1.42 6.38
N ALA A 75 -1.09 0.62 5.35
CA ALA A 75 -1.53 0.83 3.98
C ALA A 75 -3.06 0.78 3.84
N ALA A 76 -3.75 -0.04 4.64
CA ALA A 76 -5.21 -0.11 4.59
C ALA A 76 -5.88 1.24 4.90
N TRP A 77 -5.28 2.09 5.74
CA TRP A 77 -5.81 3.43 6.00
C TRP A 77 -5.67 4.34 4.78
N TRP A 78 -4.48 4.40 4.17
CA TRP A 78 -4.21 5.20 2.98
C TRP A 78 -5.01 4.78 1.75
N ILE A 79 -5.20 3.46 1.58
CA ILE A 79 -6.03 2.91 0.50
C ILE A 79 -7.47 3.40 0.69
N LYS A 80 -8.05 3.23 1.89
CA LYS A 80 -9.42 3.70 2.17
C LYS A 80 -9.60 5.20 2.09
N GLN A 81 -8.56 5.98 2.40
CA GLN A 81 -8.61 7.43 2.28
C GLN A 81 -8.62 7.89 0.81
N SER A 82 -8.07 7.06 -0.08
CA SER A 82 -7.94 7.40 -1.51
C SER A 82 -9.17 7.02 -2.34
N ILE A 83 -10.07 6.20 -1.79
CA ILE A 83 -11.24 5.60 -2.44
C ILE A 83 -12.52 6.23 -1.85
#